data_AF-A0A1C3ZYY9-F1
#
_entry.id   AF-A0A1C3ZYY9-F1
#
_cell.length_a   1.000
_cell.length_b   1.000
_cell.length_c   1.000
_cell.angle_alpha   90.00
_cell.angle_beta   90.00
_cell.angle_gamma   90.00
#
_symmetry.space_group_name_H-M   'P 1'
#
loop_
_entity.id
_entity.type
_entity.pdbx_description
1 polymer ?
#
loop_
_entity_poly.entity_id
_entity_poly.type
_entity_poly.pdbx_seq_one_letter_code
_entity_poly.pdbx_strand_id
1 'polypeptide(L)'
;MLQWVTRTVVRFSSIFLCGMLSSVLTVAVIGAQWFASLVGDSVVLAVEVLVTLLALGLVSWLTRRADALARAVGTVRPGSPEEVQADRVLSRFDTAEKAQEFQCLIFLPPAIAGFILLDERLSLYVHGGLLILAIAGALWQSHRLEHLRQLRGYTTGFGRTVP
;
A
#
# COMPACT_ATOMS: atom_id res chain seq x y z
N MET A 1 1.59 -6.83 32.98
CA MET A 1 0.27 -7.33 32.51
C MET A 1 -0.54 -6.25 31.78
N LEU A 2 -0.71 -5.05 32.36
CA LEU A 2 -1.44 -3.93 31.72
C LEU A 2 -0.89 -3.50 30.34
N GLN A 3 0.44 -3.38 30.18
CA GLN A 3 1.09 -3.01 28.91
C GLN A 3 0.94 -4.05 27.79
N TRP A 4 0.74 -5.32 28.15
CA TRP A 4 0.51 -6.39 27.18
C TRP A 4 -0.92 -6.31 26.64
N VAL A 5 -1.91 -6.15 27.52
CA VAL A 5 -3.32 -6.00 27.15
C VAL A 5 -3.54 -4.77 26.27
N THR A 6 -2.94 -3.62 26.60
CA THR A 6 -3.08 -2.40 25.78
C THR A 6 -2.46 -2.55 24.39
N ARG A 7 -1.30 -3.19 24.25
CA ARG A 7 -0.70 -3.47 22.93
C ARG A 7 -1.56 -4.41 22.08
N THR A 8 -2.16 -5.44 22.68
CA THR A 8 -3.01 -6.39 21.96
C THR A 8 -4.32 -5.74 21.51
N VAL A 9 -4.95 -4.94 22.37
CA VAL A 9 -6.19 -4.20 22.05
C VAL A 9 -5.96 -3.17 20.95
N VAL A 10 -4.85 -2.42 21.00
CA VAL A 10 -4.51 -1.44 19.96
C VAL A 10 -4.22 -2.12 18.61
N ARG A 11 -3.50 -3.25 18.62
CA ARG A 11 -3.27 -4.04 17.39
C ARG A 11 -4.57 -4.59 16.82
N PHE A 12 -5.45 -5.12 17.66
CA PHE A 12 -6.73 -5.67 17.21
C PHE A 12 -7.65 -4.57 16.66
N SER A 13 -7.74 -3.43 17.33
CA SER A 13 -8.49 -2.26 16.87
C SER A 13 -7.96 -1.73 15.54
N SER A 14 -6.63 -1.65 15.37
CA SER A 14 -6.02 -1.20 14.12
C SER A 14 -6.27 -2.15 12.95
N ILE A 15 -6.22 -3.47 13.18
CA ILE A 15 -6.51 -4.48 12.16
C ILE A 15 -8.00 -4.42 11.78
N PHE A 16 -8.89 -4.31 12.77
CA PHE A 16 -10.32 -4.20 12.54
C PHE A 16 -10.69 -2.93 11.75
N LEU A 17 -10.13 -1.77 12.13
CA LEU A 17 -10.32 -0.51 11.42
C LEU A 17 -9.79 -0.56 9.98
N CYS A 18 -8.59 -1.11 9.77
CA CYS A 18 -8.05 -1.31 8.42
C CYS A 18 -8.93 -2.26 7.59
N GLY A 19 -9.41 -3.34 8.19
CA GLY A 19 -10.33 -4.28 7.53
C GLY A 19 -11.63 -3.59 7.10
N MET A 20 -12.27 -2.82 7.99
CA MET A 20 -13.49 -2.08 7.63
C MET A 20 -13.22 -1.04 6.54
N LEU A 21 -12.12 -0.28 6.64
CA LEU A 21 -11.77 0.71 5.62
C LEU A 21 -11.49 0.05 4.27
N SER A 22 -10.78 -1.08 4.27
CA SER A 22 -10.52 -1.89 3.08
C SER A 22 -11.83 -2.34 2.44
N SER A 23 -12.75 -2.90 3.22
CA SER A 23 -14.06 -3.36 2.71
C SER A 23 -14.90 -2.22 2.13
N VAL A 24 -14.96 -1.08 2.83
CA VAL A 24 -15.70 0.10 2.35
C VAL A 24 -15.09 0.62 1.05
N LEU A 25 -13.76 0.68 0.95
CA LEU A 25 -13.09 1.12 -0.26
C LEU A 25 -13.32 0.16 -1.42
N THR A 26 -13.22 -1.15 -1.18
CA THR A 26 -13.52 -2.17 -2.20
C THR A 26 -14.96 -2.05 -2.69
N VAL A 27 -15.94 -1.93 -1.80
CA VAL A 27 -17.35 -1.74 -2.18
C VAL A 27 -17.54 -0.45 -2.98
N ALA A 28 -16.87 0.65 -2.58
CA ALA A 28 -16.95 1.90 -3.30
C ALA A 28 -16.37 1.80 -4.72
N VAL A 29 -15.22 1.12 -4.89
CA VAL A 29 -14.58 0.92 -6.21
C VAL A 29 -15.43 0.02 -7.10
N ILE A 30 -15.94 -1.10 -6.58
CA ILE A 30 -16.84 -1.99 -7.32
C ILE A 30 -18.12 -1.24 -7.71
N GLY A 31 -18.71 -0.49 -6.77
CA GLY A 31 -19.88 0.32 -7.04
C GLY A 31 -19.62 1.36 -8.14
N ALA A 32 -18.47 2.04 -8.11
CA ALA A 32 -18.07 2.98 -9.13
C ALA A 32 -17.89 2.31 -10.51
N GLN A 33 -17.25 1.13 -10.57
CA GLN A 33 -17.14 0.36 -11.82
C GLN A 33 -18.51 -0.07 -12.35
N TRP A 34 -19.41 -0.51 -11.48
CA TRP A 34 -20.78 -0.88 -11.85
C TRP A 34 -21.57 0.31 -12.41
N PHE A 35 -21.50 1.49 -11.77
CA PHE A 35 -22.14 2.69 -12.32
C PHE A 35 -21.49 3.13 -13.63
N ALA A 36 -20.18 3.00 -13.76
CA ALA A 36 -19.46 3.31 -14.99
C ALA A 36 -19.84 2.38 -16.15
N SER A 37 -20.09 1.10 -15.89
CA SER A 37 -20.47 0.14 -16.94
C SER A 37 -21.84 0.44 -17.54
N LEU A 38 -22.73 1.11 -16.79
CA LEU A 38 -24.00 1.62 -17.33
C LEU A 38 -23.80 2.71 -18.39
N VAL A 39 -22.64 3.37 -18.40
CA VAL A 39 -22.29 4.42 -19.36
C VAL A 39 -21.50 3.86 -20.54
N GLY A 40 -20.56 2.95 -20.26
CA GLY A 40 -19.84 2.17 -21.27
C GLY A 40 -18.41 1.82 -20.86
N ASP A 41 -17.81 0.89 -21.60
CA ASP A 41 -16.48 0.33 -21.33
C ASP A 41 -15.37 1.36 -21.14
N SER A 42 -15.37 2.43 -21.96
CA SER A 42 -14.35 3.47 -21.88
C SER A 42 -14.37 4.21 -20.54
N VAL A 43 -15.54 4.36 -19.92
CA VAL A 43 -15.69 4.99 -18.61
C VAL A 43 -15.21 4.05 -17.50
N VAL A 44 -15.51 2.74 -17.62
CA VAL A 44 -14.99 1.72 -16.69
C VAL A 44 -13.46 1.73 -16.70
N LEU A 45 -12.83 1.70 -17.87
CA LEU A 45 -11.38 1.76 -18.01
C LEU A 45 -10.79 3.05 -17.45
N ALA A 46 -11.47 4.20 -17.64
CA ALA A 46 -11.03 5.47 -17.06
C ALA A 46 -11.05 5.45 -15.52
N VAL A 47 -12.08 4.84 -14.91
CA VAL A 47 -12.15 4.63 -13.47
C VAL A 47 -11.01 3.72 -13.00
N GLU A 48 -10.76 2.60 -13.69
CA GLU A 48 -9.68 1.67 -13.34
C GLU A 48 -8.30 2.35 -13.39
N VAL A 49 -8.03 3.12 -14.44
CA VAL A 49 -6.79 3.92 -14.56
C VAL A 49 -6.67 4.90 -13.41
N LEU A 50 -7.71 5.66 -13.12
CA LEU A 50 -7.70 6.66 -12.06
C LEU A 50 -7.42 6.01 -10.70
N VAL A 51 -8.15 4.95 -10.36
CA VAL A 51 -8.01 4.25 -9.08
C VAL A 51 -6.61 3.64 -8.95
N THR A 52 -6.09 3.03 -10.02
CA THR A 52 -4.72 2.49 -10.08
C THR A 52 -3.67 3.57 -9.86
N LEU A 53 -3.79 4.72 -10.54
CA LEU A 53 -2.85 5.84 -10.39
C LEU A 53 -2.89 6.44 -8.97
N LEU A 54 -4.08 6.58 -8.38
CA LEU A 54 -4.23 7.07 -7.02
C LEU A 54 -3.57 6.13 -6.00
N ALA A 55 -3.77 4.82 -6.16
CA ALA A 55 -3.14 3.83 -5.30
C ALA A 55 -1.60 3.85 -5.44
N LEU A 56 -1.08 3.66 -6.65
CA LEU A 56 0.37 3.67 -6.88
C LEU A 56 0.99 5.02 -6.44
N GLY A 57 0.28 6.13 -6.65
CA GLY A 57 0.66 7.46 -6.20
C GLY A 57 0.76 7.57 -4.68
N LEU A 58 -0.22 7.03 -3.95
CA LEU A 58 -0.24 7.05 -2.48
C LEU A 58 0.95 6.30 -1.89
N VAL A 59 1.23 5.06 -2.32
CA VAL A 59 2.37 4.28 -1.82
C VAL A 59 3.69 4.93 -2.21
N SER A 60 3.79 5.46 -3.44
CA SER A 60 4.95 6.23 -3.86
C SER A 60 5.18 7.48 -3.02
N TRP A 61 4.11 8.16 -2.60
CA TRP A 61 4.18 9.33 -1.72
C TRP A 61 4.58 8.94 -0.29
N LEU A 62 4.00 7.89 0.27
CA LEU A 62 4.36 7.35 1.59
C LEU A 62 5.84 6.93 1.64
N THR A 63 6.29 6.22 0.61
CA THR A 63 7.70 5.81 0.45
C THR A 63 8.63 7.01 0.42
N ARG A 64 8.27 8.06 -0.35
CA ARG A 64 9.06 9.30 -0.41
C ARG A 64 9.12 10.01 0.94
N ARG A 65 8.02 10.04 1.69
CA ARG A 65 7.96 10.62 3.04
C ARG A 65 8.82 9.83 4.03
N ALA A 66 8.79 8.50 3.97
CA ALA A 66 9.63 7.64 4.81
C ALA A 66 11.12 7.87 4.52
N ASP A 67 11.53 7.88 3.25
CA ASP A 67 12.92 8.14 2.86
C ASP A 67 13.38 9.57 3.19
N ALA A 68 12.52 10.58 3.04
CA ALA A 68 12.84 11.94 3.44
C ALA A 68 13.09 12.05 4.96
N LEU A 69 12.27 11.38 5.77
CA LEU A 69 12.48 11.33 7.22
C LEU A 69 13.77 10.56 7.56
N ALA A 70 14.02 9.43 6.91
CA ALA A 70 15.24 8.64 7.10
C ALA A 70 16.51 9.46 6.80
N ARG A 71 16.47 10.29 5.73
CA ARG A 71 17.57 11.19 5.39
C ARG A 71 17.80 12.29 6.43
N ALA A 72 16.74 12.82 7.03
CA ALA A 72 16.84 13.86 8.05
C ALA A 72 17.39 13.32 9.39
N VAL A 73 17.01 12.08 9.75
CA VAL A 73 17.45 11.44 11.00
C VAL A 73 18.85 10.83 10.88
N GLY A 74 19.21 10.31 9.71
CA GLY A 74 20.50 9.63 9.51
C GLY A 74 20.55 8.27 10.21
N THR A 75 21.73 7.68 10.35
CA THR A 75 21.90 6.38 11.02
C THR A 75 22.13 6.59 12.52
N VAL A 76 21.26 6.02 13.34
CA VAL A 76 21.31 6.15 14.81
C VAL A 76 21.90 4.88 15.43
N ARG A 77 22.72 5.03 16.49
CA ARG A 77 23.26 3.87 17.22
C ARG A 77 22.18 3.29 18.16
N PRO A 78 22.02 1.96 18.24
CA PRO A 78 21.13 1.33 19.22
C PRO A 78 21.46 1.74 20.66
N GLY A 79 20.44 1.97 21.50
CA GLY A 79 20.59 2.36 22.90
C GLY A 79 20.94 3.83 23.11
N SER A 80 21.00 4.64 22.04
CA SER A 80 21.18 6.08 22.14
C SER A 80 19.86 6.79 22.45
N PRO A 81 19.88 7.99 23.04
CA PRO A 81 18.67 8.79 23.27
C PRO A 81 17.92 9.15 21.98
N GLU A 82 18.56 8.99 20.81
CA GLU A 82 18.01 9.27 19.48
C GLU A 82 17.22 8.09 18.90
N GLU A 83 17.18 6.92 19.57
CA GLU A 83 16.50 5.70 19.11
C GLU A 83 15.00 5.92 18.84
N VAL A 84 14.35 6.82 19.59
CA VAL A 84 12.95 7.20 19.35
C VAL A 84 12.73 7.80 17.95
N GLN A 85 13.75 8.46 17.40
CA GLN A 85 13.67 9.01 16.03
C GLN A 85 13.82 7.91 14.99
N ALA A 86 14.68 6.92 15.24
CA ALA A 86 14.83 5.73 14.39
C ALA A 86 13.55 4.89 14.35
N ASP A 87 12.88 4.68 15.49
CA ASP A 87 11.58 4.00 15.56
C ASP A 87 10.51 4.73 14.72
N ARG A 88 10.55 6.06 14.73
CA ARG A 88 9.65 6.86 13.90
C ARG A 88 9.93 6.64 12.40
N VAL A 89 11.19 6.52 11.99
CA VAL A 89 11.54 6.18 10.60
C VAL A 89 11.02 4.79 10.24
N LEU A 90 11.27 3.78 11.07
CA LEU A 90 10.83 2.41 10.86
C LEU A 90 9.30 2.30 10.73
N SER A 91 8.55 2.98 11.60
CA SER A 91 7.09 2.99 11.55
C SER A 91 6.54 3.61 10.25
N ARG A 92 7.25 4.58 9.65
CA ARG A 92 6.86 5.18 8.36
C ARG A 92 7.11 4.23 7.20
N PHE A 93 8.21 3.49 7.21
CA PHE A 93 8.44 2.42 6.23
C PHE A 93 7.40 1.30 6.38
N ASP A 94 7.10 0.87 7.60
CA ASP A 94 6.08 -0.14 7.89
C ASP A 94 4.68 0.31 7.43
N THR A 95 4.36 1.61 7.56
CA THR A 95 3.10 2.16 7.06
C THR A 95 3.03 2.12 5.52
N ALA A 96 4.13 2.42 4.83
CA ALA A 96 4.20 2.33 3.37
C ALA A 96 4.06 0.88 2.89
N GLU A 97 4.71 -0.05 3.59
CA GLU A 97 4.63 -1.50 3.34
C GLU A 97 3.21 -2.03 3.50
N LYS A 98 2.56 -1.74 4.64
CA LYS A 98 1.15 -2.12 4.88
C LYS A 98 0.19 -1.50 3.86
N ALA A 99 0.39 -0.24 3.50
CA ALA A 99 -0.44 0.40 2.47
C ALA A 99 -0.35 -0.36 1.14
N GLN A 100 0.84 -0.85 0.79
CA GLN A 100 1.05 -1.66 -0.39
C GLN A 100 0.40 -3.06 -0.29
N GLU A 101 0.49 -3.72 0.87
CA GLU A 101 -0.18 -5.00 1.12
C GLU A 101 -1.70 -4.86 0.99
N PHE A 102 -2.29 -3.81 1.59
CA PHE A 102 -3.72 -3.55 1.50
C PHE A 102 -4.19 -3.23 0.08
N GLN A 103 -3.35 -2.61 -0.75
CA GLN A 103 -3.70 -2.42 -2.16
C GLN A 103 -3.95 -3.74 -2.86
N CYS A 104 -3.12 -4.76 -2.66
CA CYS A 104 -3.34 -6.04 -3.31
C CYS A 104 -4.71 -6.64 -2.95
N LEU A 105 -5.14 -6.51 -1.69
CA LEU A 105 -6.42 -7.02 -1.21
C LEU A 105 -7.60 -6.22 -1.76
N ILE A 106 -7.49 -4.89 -1.80
CA ILE A 106 -8.57 -3.99 -2.22
C ILE A 106 -8.84 -4.10 -3.73
N PHE A 107 -7.80 -4.30 -4.52
CA PHE A 107 -7.86 -4.25 -5.99
C PHE A 107 -8.20 -5.59 -6.64
N LEU A 108 -8.06 -6.71 -5.94
CA LEU A 108 -8.37 -8.02 -6.50
C LEU A 108 -9.84 -8.15 -6.92
N PRO A 109 -10.84 -7.80 -6.07
CA PRO A 109 -12.24 -7.91 -6.48
C PRO A 109 -12.63 -6.96 -7.64
N PRO A 110 -12.23 -5.67 -7.66
CA PRO A 110 -12.38 -4.78 -8.81
C PRO A 110 -11.77 -5.31 -10.10
N ALA A 111 -10.60 -5.93 -10.04
CA ALA A 111 -9.96 -6.53 -11.22
C ALA A 111 -10.79 -7.68 -11.77
N ILE A 112 -11.33 -8.55 -10.91
CA ILE A 112 -12.24 -9.63 -11.34
C ILE A 112 -13.52 -9.05 -11.93
N ALA A 113 -14.07 -7.99 -11.31
CA ALA A 113 -15.27 -7.33 -11.80
C ALA A 113 -15.07 -6.74 -13.20
N GLY A 114 -13.89 -6.18 -13.52
CA GLY A 114 -13.58 -5.66 -14.85
C GLY A 114 -13.75 -6.69 -15.97
N PHE A 115 -13.37 -7.95 -15.75
CA PHE A 115 -13.60 -9.04 -16.71
C PHE A 115 -15.08 -9.42 -16.91
N ILE A 116 -15.94 -9.09 -15.95
CA ILE A 116 -17.38 -9.37 -15.99
C ILE A 116 -18.13 -8.19 -16.61
N LEU A 117 -17.69 -6.96 -16.35
CA LEU A 117 -18.39 -5.73 -16.70
C LEU A 117 -18.05 -5.19 -18.09
N LEU A 118 -16.92 -5.60 -18.67
CA LEU A 118 -16.49 -5.16 -20.00
C LEU A 118 -16.97 -6.12 -21.07
N ASP A 119 -17.69 -5.61 -22.07
CA ASP A 119 -18.28 -6.41 -23.14
C ASP A 119 -17.38 -6.47 -24.39
N GLU A 120 -16.61 -5.42 -24.67
CA GLU A 120 -15.79 -5.36 -25.88
C GLU A 120 -14.45 -6.10 -25.71
N ARG A 121 -14.08 -6.89 -26.73
CA ARG A 121 -12.79 -7.61 -26.75
C ARG A 121 -11.59 -6.68 -26.59
N LEU A 122 -11.64 -5.50 -27.22
CA LEU A 122 -10.56 -4.53 -27.11
C LEU A 122 -10.45 -3.99 -25.68
N SER A 123 -11.58 -3.68 -25.04
CA SER A 123 -11.63 -3.27 -23.64
C SER A 123 -11.05 -4.32 -22.70
N LEU A 124 -11.35 -5.60 -22.92
CA LEU A 124 -10.78 -6.71 -22.15
C LEU A 124 -9.24 -6.81 -22.31
N TYR A 125 -8.70 -6.58 -23.51
CA TYR A 125 -7.25 -6.53 -23.71
C TYR A 125 -6.62 -5.33 -22.99
N VAL A 126 -7.26 -4.16 -23.04
CA VAL A 126 -6.79 -2.96 -22.34
C VAL A 126 -6.83 -3.19 -20.83
N HIS A 127 -7.91 -3.75 -20.30
CA HIS A 127 -8.05 -4.12 -18.89
C HIS A 127 -6.94 -5.09 -18.45
N GLY A 128 -6.70 -6.16 -19.21
CA GLY A 128 -5.61 -7.10 -18.93
C GLY A 128 -4.23 -6.44 -18.96
N GLY A 129 -4.00 -5.53 -19.91
CA GLY A 129 -2.77 -4.74 -19.98
C GLY A 129 -2.60 -3.82 -18.76
N LEU A 130 -3.66 -3.13 -18.33
CA LEU A 130 -3.66 -2.30 -17.13
C LEU A 130 -3.38 -3.12 -15.87
N LEU A 131 -3.95 -4.32 -15.76
CA LEU A 131 -3.70 -5.23 -14.65
C LEU A 131 -2.23 -5.64 -14.56
N ILE A 132 -1.62 -6.01 -15.70
CA ILE A 132 -0.19 -6.36 -15.77
C ILE A 132 0.67 -5.16 -15.35
N LEU A 133 0.36 -3.97 -15.84
CA LEU A 133 1.08 -2.74 -15.49
C LEU A 133 0.93 -2.40 -14.00
N ALA A 134 -0.26 -2.57 -13.42
CA ALA A 134 -0.51 -2.35 -12.00
C ALA A 134 0.31 -3.31 -11.13
N ILE A 135 0.33 -4.60 -11.48
CA ILE A 135 1.13 -5.62 -10.80
C ILE A 135 2.62 -5.29 -10.89
N ALA A 136 3.12 -4.97 -12.09
CA ALA A 136 4.52 -4.59 -12.28
C ALA A 136 4.89 -3.34 -11.48
N GLY A 137 4.01 -2.34 -11.46
CA GLY A 137 4.16 -1.12 -10.66
C GLY A 137 4.20 -1.41 -9.16
N ALA A 138 3.33 -2.28 -8.65
CA ALA A 138 3.33 -2.69 -7.26
C ALA A 138 4.61 -3.46 -6.88
N LEU A 139 5.04 -4.42 -7.70
CA LEU A 139 6.30 -5.15 -7.49
C LEU A 139 7.51 -4.21 -7.48
N TRP A 140 7.56 -3.28 -8.43
CA TRP A 140 8.61 -2.26 -8.46
C TRP A 140 8.61 -1.38 -7.20
N GLN A 141 7.44 -0.97 -6.70
CA GLN A 141 7.32 -0.21 -5.45
C GLN A 141 7.78 -1.03 -4.24
N SER A 142 7.48 -2.34 -4.21
CA SER A 142 7.96 -3.25 -3.15
C SER A 142 9.48 -3.26 -3.10
N HIS A 143 10.10 -3.56 -4.24
CA HIS A 143 11.56 -3.60 -4.37
C HIS A 143 12.20 -2.27 -4.04
N ARG A 144 11.60 -1.16 -4.50
CA ARG A 144 12.09 0.18 -4.21
C ARG A 144 12.01 0.52 -2.72
N LEU A 145 10.93 0.16 -2.04
CA LEU A 145 10.75 0.39 -0.61
C LEU A 145 11.82 -0.36 0.19
N GLU A 146 12.01 -1.64 -0.11
CA GLU A 146 13.00 -2.49 0.55
C GLU A 146 14.43 -2.00 0.28
N HIS A 147 14.74 -1.68 -0.98
CA HIS A 147 16.04 -1.12 -1.35
C HIS A 147 16.34 0.20 -0.61
N LEU A 148 15.37 1.11 -0.51
CA LEU A 148 15.54 2.36 0.24
C LEU A 148 15.73 2.09 1.74
N ARG A 149 14.98 1.16 2.32
CA ARG A 149 15.12 0.76 3.72
C ARG A 149 16.53 0.22 4.00
N GLN A 150 17.05 -0.64 3.13
CA GLN A 150 18.41 -1.20 3.21
C GLN A 150 19.49 -0.13 3.05
N LEU A 151 19.39 0.73 2.03
CA LEU A 151 20.34 1.83 1.80
C LEU A 151 20.47 2.78 3.00
N ARG A 152 19.40 2.93 3.79
CA ARG A 152 19.38 3.80 4.97
C ARG A 152 19.79 3.08 6.26
N GLY A 153 20.10 1.79 6.19
CA GLY A 153 20.52 0.99 7.35
C GLY A 153 19.37 0.60 8.28
N TYR A 154 18.11 0.77 7.88
CA TYR A 154 16.92 0.50 8.69
C TYR A 154 16.31 -0.88 8.40
N THR A 155 17.12 -1.93 8.38
CA THR A 155 16.66 -3.30 8.07
C THR A 155 15.79 -3.88 9.18
N THR A 156 15.12 -5.00 8.92
CA THR A 156 14.25 -5.73 9.85
C THR A 156 14.94 -6.24 11.15
N GLY A 157 16.23 -5.93 11.34
CA GLY A 157 17.03 -6.22 12.54
C GLY A 157 17.65 -5.00 13.23
N PHE A 158 17.24 -3.77 12.89
CA PHE A 158 17.73 -2.55 13.54
C PHE A 158 17.56 -2.64 15.07
N GLY A 159 18.67 -2.54 15.82
CA GLY A 159 18.71 -2.66 17.28
C GLY A 159 18.65 -4.09 17.86
N ARG A 160 18.42 -5.13 17.04
CA ARG A 160 18.39 -6.55 17.49
C ARG A 160 19.70 -7.31 17.31
N THR A 161 20.61 -6.80 16.48
CA THR A 161 21.97 -7.33 16.35
C THR A 161 22.92 -6.45 17.14
N VAL A 162 23.20 -6.88 18.37
CA VAL A 162 24.28 -6.34 19.21
C VAL A 162 25.44 -7.33 19.06
N PRO A 163 26.63 -6.93 18.56
CA PRO A 163 27.85 -7.67 18.88
C PRO A 163 28.23 -7.50 20.36
#